data_AF-A0A1G0MAX4-F1
#
_entry.id   AF-A0A1G0MAX4-F1
#
_cell.length_a   1.000
_cell.length_b   1.000
_cell.length_c   1.000
_cell.angle_alpha   90.00
_cell.angle_beta   90.00
_cell.angle_gamma   90.00
#
_symmetry.space_group_name_H-M   'P 1'
#
loop_
_entity.id
_entity.type
_entity.pdbx_description
1 polymer ?
#
loop_
_entity_poly.entity_id
_entity_poly.type
_entity_poly.pdbx_seq_one_letter_code
_entity_poly.pdbx_strand_id
1 'polypeptide(L)' 'MNPEEAVRAWMDLGASGRLVAMHWGTFVLTDEPVLEPPARLRDAWREAGLPDAGLSILRHGETLRWERGERQGQP' A
#
# COMPACT_ATOMS: atom_id res chain seq x y z
N MET A 1 9.75 -4.98 -6.57
CA MET A 1 8.84 -3.84 -6.48
C MET A 1 9.27 -3.01 -5.29
N ASN A 2 9.84 -1.83 -5.55
CA ASN A 2 10.14 -0.86 -4.50
C ASN A 2 8.88 -0.05 -4.14
N PRO A 3 8.90 0.73 -3.03
CA PRO A 3 7.73 1.51 -2.61
C PRO A 3 7.20 2.47 -3.67
N GLU A 4 8.08 3.10 -4.43
CA GLU A 4 7.75 4.11 -5.44
C GLU A 4 7.04 3.47 -6.66
N GLU A 5 7.50 2.28 -7.07
CA GLU A 5 6.86 1.44 -8.09
C GLU A 5 5.47 0.97 -7.64
N ALA A 6 5.29 0.66 -6.36
CA ALA A 6 3.99 0.25 -5.83
C ALA A 6 2.96 1.40 -5.88
N VAL A 7 3.38 2.62 -5.52
CA VAL A 7 2.54 3.82 -5.65
C VAL A 7 2.20 4.08 -7.13
N ARG A 8 3.17 3.95 -8.03
CA ARG A 8 2.95 4.09 -9.47
C ARG A 8 1.96 3.06 -10.02
N ALA A 9 2.14 1.80 -9.67
CA ALA A 9 1.23 0.73 -10.08
C ALA A 9 -0.21 0.98 -9.61
N TRP A 10 -0.41 1.52 -8.40
CA TRP A 10 -1.74 1.87 -7.90
C TRP A 10 -2.41 2.97 -8.73
N MET A 11 -1.66 4.02 -9.08
CA MET A 11 -2.14 5.10 -9.93
C MET A 11 -2.45 4.62 -11.35
N ASP A 12 -1.55 3.82 -11.94
CA ASP A 12 -1.69 3.28 -13.30
C ASP A 12 -2.92 2.36 -13.44
N LEU A 13 -3.27 1.64 -12.38
CA LEU A 13 -4.47 0.80 -12.32
C LEU A 13 -5.77 1.61 -12.20
N GLY A 14 -5.70 2.94 -12.01
CA GLY A 14 -6.86 3.77 -11.70
C GLY A 14 -7.59 3.30 -10.43
N ALA A 15 -6.84 2.71 -9.49
CA ALA A 15 -7.42 2.07 -8.33
C ALA A 15 -8.11 3.12 -7.45
N SER A 16 -9.37 2.89 -7.11
CA SER A 16 -10.15 3.73 -6.17
C SER A 16 -10.31 3.09 -4.80
N GLY A 17 -9.76 1.89 -4.63
CA GLY A 17 -9.78 1.13 -3.39
C GLY A 17 -8.58 1.43 -2.49
N ARG A 18 -8.08 0.38 -1.81
CA ARG A 18 -7.01 0.50 -0.81
C ARG A 18 -5.77 -0.26 -1.25
N LEU A 19 -4.61 0.38 -1.21
CA LEU A 19 -3.32 -0.28 -1.31
C LEU A 19 -2.99 -0.92 0.04
N VAL A 20 -2.87 -2.25 0.06
CA VAL A 20 -2.42 -2.98 1.24
C VAL A 20 -0.97 -3.40 1.02
N ALA A 21 -0.05 -2.77 1.75
CA ALA A 21 1.36 -3.09 1.66
C ALA A 21 1.62 -4.47 2.25
N MET A 22 2.10 -5.39 1.42
CA MET A 22 2.48 -6.74 1.81
C MET A 22 3.93 -7.01 1.37
N HIS A 23 4.57 -8.03 1.96
CA HIS A 23 5.93 -8.44 1.63
C HIS A 23 7.05 -7.46 2.06
N TRP A 24 6.88 -6.78 3.20
CA TRP A 24 7.96 -6.02 3.86
C TRP A 24 8.32 -6.69 5.20
N GLY A 25 9.62 -6.67 5.58
CA GLY A 25 10.07 -7.11 6.91
C GLY A 25 10.11 -8.62 7.19
N THR A 26 9.87 -9.49 6.20
CA THR A 26 9.79 -10.95 6.40
C THR A 26 11.04 -11.72 5.94
N PHE A 27 11.76 -11.22 4.93
CA PHE A 27 13.03 -11.79 4.47
C PHE A 27 14.02 -10.66 4.16
N VAL A 28 15.25 -10.76 4.68
CA VAL A 28 16.36 -9.90 4.28
C VAL A 28 16.91 -10.45 2.98
N LEU A 29 16.58 -9.81 1.86
CA LEU A 29 16.99 -10.26 0.52
C LEU A 29 18.20 -9.47 -0.02
N THR A 30 18.63 -8.40 0.68
CA THR A 30 19.75 -7.51 0.35
C THR A 30 20.33 -6.88 1.64
N ASP A 31 21.53 -6.29 1.59
CA ASP A 31 22.20 -5.61 2.73
C ASP A 31 21.55 -4.26 3.14
N GLU A 32 20.32 -3.99 2.70
CA GLU A 32 19.61 -2.73 2.94
C GLU A 32 18.83 -2.77 4.26
N PRO A 33 18.71 -1.63 5.00
CA PRO A 33 18.03 -1.60 6.29
C PRO A 33 16.55 -2.00 6.21
N VAL A 34 16.20 -3.12 6.83
CA VAL A 34 14.89 -3.81 6.78
C VAL A 34 13.70 -3.00 7.30
N LEU A 35 13.94 -1.86 7.97
CA LEU A 35 12.91 -1.02 8.60
C LEU A 35 12.49 0.18 7.72
N GLU A 36 13.19 0.46 6.63
CA GLU A 36 12.85 1.56 5.71
C GLU A 36 11.57 1.39 4.88
N PRO A 37 11.14 0.18 4.46
CA PRO A 37 10.07 0.07 3.46
C PRO A 37 8.73 0.71 3.87
N PRO A 38 8.25 0.59 5.12
CA PRO A 38 7.03 1.27 5.56
C PRO A 38 7.12 2.80 5.57
N ALA A 39 8.31 3.34 5.88
CA ALA A 39 8.52 4.79 5.92
C ALA A 39 8.58 5.36 4.50
N ARG A 40 9.39 4.74 3.64
CA ARG A 40 9.53 5.13 2.23
C ARG A 40 8.21 5.03 1.46
N LEU A 41 7.39 4.02 1.76
CA LEU A 41 6.06 3.91 1.15
C LEU A 41 5.12 5.04 1.59
N ARG A 42 5.15 5.45 2.86
CA ARG A 42 4.36 6.60 3.34
C ARG A 42 4.82 7.90 2.69
N ASP A 43 6.13 8.08 2.55
CA ASP A 43 6.69 9.30 1.94
C ASP A 43 6.33 9.37 0.46
N ALA A 44 6.53 8.30 -0.31
CA ALA A 44 6.11 8.23 -1.72
C ALA A 44 4.60 8.42 -1.90
N TRP A 45 3.76 7.88 -1.01
CA TRP A 45 2.31 8.06 -1.03
C TRP A 45 1.90 9.52 -0.78
N ARG A 46 2.56 10.18 0.17
CA ARG A 46 2.35 11.61 0.48
C ARG A 46 2.83 12.51 -0.66
N GLU A 47 3.99 12.23 -1.24
CA GLU A 47 4.53 12.97 -2.39
C GLU A 47 3.62 12.86 -3.61
N ALA A 48 2.97 11.71 -3.80
CA ALA A 48 1.95 11.52 -4.84
C ALA A 48 0.61 12.22 -4.55
N GLY A 49 0.45 12.86 -3.38
CA GLY A 49 -0.77 13.59 -3.00
C GLY A 49 -1.98 12.69 -2.77
N LEU A 50 -1.75 11.42 -2.44
CA LEU A 50 -2.80 10.42 -2.29
C LEU A 50 -3.43 10.46 -0.89
N PRO A 51 -4.74 10.17 -0.76
CA PRO A 51 -5.42 10.22 0.53
C PRO A 51 -4.93 9.12 1.47
N ASP A 52 -4.70 9.44 2.74
CA ASP A 52 -4.25 8.48 3.77
C ASP A 52 -5.18 7.27 3.89
N ALA A 53 -6.49 7.47 3.67
CA ALA A 53 -7.46 6.39 3.68
C ALA A 53 -7.18 5.30 2.62
N GLY A 54 -6.49 5.64 1.53
CA GLY A 54 -6.16 4.71 0.45
C GLY A 54 -4.94 3.83 0.74
N LEU A 55 -4.16 4.09 1.80
CA LEU A 55 -3.00 3.29 2.17
C LEU A 55 -3.26 2.46 3.43
N SER A 56 -2.81 1.21 3.45
CA SER A 56 -2.82 0.34 4.62
C SER A 56 -1.51 -0.42 4.73
N ILE A 57 -0.75 -0.07 5.77
CA ILE A 57 0.47 -0.78 6.14
C ILE A 57 0.18 -1.50 7.46
N LEU A 58 -0.10 -2.79 7.37
CA LEU A 58 -0.51 -3.61 8.51
C LEU A 58 0.71 -4.12 9.28
N ARG A 59 0.61 -4.15 10.61
CA ARG A 59 1.57 -4.86 11.47
C ARG A 59 1.47 -6.37 11.27
N HIS A 60 2.53 -7.09 11.62
CA HIS A 60 2.49 -8.56 11.66
C HIS A 60 1.38 -9.03 12.61
N GLY A 61 0.47 -9.87 12.10
CA GLY A 61 -0.70 -10.36 12.84
C GLY A 61 -1.90 -9.40 12.89
N GLU A 62 -1.81 -8.20 12.30
CA GLU A 62 -2.93 -7.26 12.23
C GLU A 62 -3.96 -7.70 11.17
N THR A 63 -5.23 -7.60 11.52
CA THR A 63 -6.34 -7.98 10.63
C THR A 63 -7.02 -6.72 10.09
N LEU A 64 -7.05 -6.59 8.76
CA LEU A 64 -7.84 -5.58 8.08
C LEU A 64 -9.20 -6.19 7.68
N ARG A 65 -10.29 -5.66 8.24
CA ARG A 65 -11.64 -6.01 7.76
C ARG A 65 -11.99 -5.16 6.56
N TRP A 66 -12.32 -5.84 5.45
CA TRP A 66 -12.81 -5.19 4.25
C TRP A 66 -14.33 -5.29 4.19
N GLU A 67 -15.01 -4.17 4.39
CA GLU A 67 -16.44 -4.09 4.10
C GLU A 67 -16.58 -3.88 2.60
N ARG A 68 -17.21 -4.86 1.93
CA ARG A 68 -17.51 -4.75 0.51
C ARG A 68 -18.60 -3.68 0.38
N GLY A 69 -18.21 -2.46 0.02
CA GLY A 69 -19.17 -1.44 -0.40
C GLY A 69 -20.09 -2.05 -1.45
N GLU A 70 -21.40 -1.90 -1.25
CA GLU A 70 -22.41 -2.35 -2.20
C GLU A 70 -21.97 -1.92 -3.58
N ARG A 71 -21.88 -2.88 -4.51
CA ARG A 71 -21.76 -2.54 -5.92
C ARG A 71 -23.04 -1.79 -6.27
N GLN A 72 -23.02 -0.46 -6.21
CA GLN A 72 -24.01 0.34 -6.91
C GLN A 72 -23.88 -0.08 -8.37
N GLY A 73 -24.86 -0.87 -8.80
CA GLY A 73 -25.01 -1.26 -10.19
C GLY A 73 -24.99 -0.02 -11.05
N GLN A 74 -24.42 -0.14 -12.23
CA GLN A 74 -24.71 0.78 -13.31
C GLN A 74 -24.97 -0.08 -14.55
N PRO A 75 -26.02 0.28 -15.31
CA PRO A 75 -26.80 -0.64 -16.15
C PRO A 75 -26.04 -1.18 -17.37
#